data_AF-X1KVN1-F1
#
_entry.id   AF-X1KVN1-F1
#
_cell.length_a   1.000
_cell.length_b   1.000
_cell.length_c   1.000
_cell.angle_alpha   90.00
_cell.angle_beta   90.00
_cell.angle_gamma   90.00
#
_symmetry.space_group_name_H-M   'P 1'
#
loop_
_entity.id
_entity.type
_entity.pdbx_description
1 polymer ?
#
loop_
_entity_poly.entity_id
_entity_poly.type
_entity_poly.pdbx_seq_one_letter_code
_entity_poly.pdbx_strand_id
1 'polypeptide(L)'
;MVDWQVTATTIYCDAVDDDVTIMVYKDWSTRCTGYKKYVESPNKETAEMLKKKAKQLGRNLRCEGPLDYRVADYRDKLAAGDEAI
;
A
#
# COMPACT_ATOMS: atom_id res chain seq x y z
N MET A 1 -24.85 7.73 -11.99
CA MET A 1 -23.57 8.23 -11.45
C MET A 1 -23.26 7.37 -10.25
N VAL A 2 -22.19 6.57 -10.31
CA VAL A 2 -21.86 5.67 -9.21
C VAL A 2 -21.29 6.50 -8.07
N ASP A 3 -21.98 6.45 -6.94
CA ASP A 3 -21.56 6.99 -5.64
C ASP A 3 -20.42 6.13 -5.06
N TRP A 4 -19.30 6.00 -5.78
CA TRP A 4 -18.13 5.36 -5.20
C TRP A 4 -17.52 6.27 -4.13
N GLN A 5 -17.35 5.72 -2.92
CA GLN A 5 -16.85 6.45 -1.75
C GLN A 5 -15.37 6.13 -1.50
N VAL A 6 -14.99 4.87 -1.72
CA VAL A 6 -13.63 4.36 -1.55
C VAL A 6 -13.42 3.15 -2.44
N THR A 7 -12.24 3.05 -3.05
CA THR A 7 -11.81 1.88 -3.80
C THR A 7 -10.62 1.26 -3.08
N ALA A 8 -10.73 -0.02 -2.72
CA ALA A 8 -9.68 -0.74 -2.03
C ALA A 8 -9.15 -1.85 -2.93
N THR A 9 -7.83 -1.93 -3.06
CA THR A 9 -7.15 -3.06 -3.72
C THR A 9 -6.11 -3.64 -2.78
N THR A 10 -6.05 -4.96 -2.70
CA THR A 10 -5.01 -5.66 -1.94
C THR A 10 -3.98 -6.18 -2.92
N ILE A 11 -2.73 -5.77 -2.72
CA ILE A 11 -1.61 -6.15 -3.57
C ILE A 11 -0.47 -6.67 -2.71
N TYR A 12 0.34 -7.54 -3.28
CA TYR A 12 1.56 -7.99 -2.62
C TYR A 12 2.65 -6.92 -2.73
N CYS A 13 3.14 -6.43 -1.59
CA CYS A 13 4.18 -5.44 -1.52
C CYS A 13 5.51 -6.09 -1.15
N ASP A 14 6.36 -6.25 -2.15
CA ASP A 14 7.72 -6.77 -2.03
C ASP A 14 8.59 -5.96 -1.04
N ALA A 15 8.26 -4.68 -0.85
CA ALA A 15 8.99 -3.77 0.05
C ALA A 15 8.76 -4.09 1.54
N VAL A 16 7.68 -4.78 1.88
CA VAL A 16 7.38 -5.28 3.24
C VAL A 16 7.19 -6.79 3.27
N ASP A 17 7.31 -7.44 2.11
CA ASP A 17 7.07 -8.86 1.87
C ASP A 17 5.72 -9.33 2.44
N ASP A 18 4.70 -8.49 2.28
CA ASP A 18 3.38 -8.64 2.91
C ASP A 18 2.32 -8.12 1.95
N ASP A 19 1.10 -8.66 2.05
CA ASP A 19 -0.06 -8.06 1.43
C ASP A 19 -0.40 -6.71 2.05
N VAL A 20 -0.51 -5.69 1.21
CA VAL A 20 -0.90 -4.34 1.60
C VAL A 20 -2.16 -3.96 0.84
N THR A 21 -3.05 -3.27 1.54
CA THR A 21 -4.27 -2.74 0.96
C THR A 21 -4.08 -1.26 0.68
N ILE A 22 -4.26 -0.88 -0.58
CA ILE A 22 -4.28 0.51 -1.04
C ILE A 22 -5.74 0.91 -1.13
N MET A 23 -6.12 1.95 -0.39
CA MET A 23 -7.45 2.54 -0.37
C MET A 23 -7.37 3.92 -0.98
N VAL A 24 -8.09 4.15 -2.07
CA VAL A 24 -8.23 5.45 -2.73
C VAL A 24 -9.61 5.97 -2.42
N TYR A 25 -9.69 7.13 -1.78
CA TYR A 25 -10.95 7.78 -1.44
C TYR A 25 -11.37 8.71 -2.58
N LYS A 26 -12.65 9.11 -2.59
CA LYS A 26 -13.21 10.05 -3.58
C LYS A 26 -12.45 11.40 -3.64
N ASP A 27 -11.85 11.81 -2.53
CA ASP A 27 -11.00 13.00 -2.43
C ASP A 27 -9.60 12.82 -3.06
N TRP A 28 -9.36 11.74 -3.80
CA TRP A 28 -8.05 11.31 -4.31
C TRP A 28 -6.99 11.05 -3.22
N SER A 29 -7.40 11.11 -1.96
CA SER A 29 -6.60 10.68 -0.83
C SER A 29 -6.30 9.19 -0.93
N THR A 30 -5.02 8.83 -0.86
CA THR A 30 -4.56 7.43 -0.91
C THR A 30 -4.04 6.98 0.44
N ARG A 31 -4.51 5.85 0.95
CA ARG A 31 -4.00 5.21 2.16
C ARG A 31 -3.46 3.82 1.85
N CYS A 32 -2.23 3.55 2.30
CA CYS A 32 -1.64 2.22 2.24
C CYS A 32 -1.59 1.64 3.66
N THR A 33 -2.22 0.49 3.89
CA THR A 33 -2.19 -0.18 5.20
C THR A 33 -0.78 -0.59 5.59
N GLY A 34 0.06 -0.96 4.60
CA GLY A 34 1.47 -1.26 4.80
C GLY A 34 2.26 -0.07 5.35
N TYR A 35 2.14 1.10 4.72
CA TYR A 35 2.84 2.30 5.19
C TYR A 35 2.40 2.68 6.61
N LYS A 36 1.08 2.64 6.87
CA LYS A 36 0.56 2.98 8.19
C LYS A 36 1.10 2.04 9.29
N LYS A 37 1.14 0.74 8.99
CA LYS A 37 1.55 -0.31 9.93
C LYS A 37 3.08 -0.39 10.13
N TYR A 38 3.85 -0.14 9.08
CA TYR A 38 5.31 -0.35 9.09
C TYR A 38 6.14 0.94 9.19
N VAL A 39 5.59 2.11 8.82
CA VAL A 39 6.32 3.39 8.81
C VAL A 39 5.69 4.43 9.73
N GLU A 40 4.38 4.65 9.66
CA GLU A 40 3.70 5.68 10.46
C GLU A 40 3.50 5.26 11.93
N SER A 41 3.18 3.99 12.16
CA SER A 41 2.99 3.43 13.50
C SER A 41 3.65 2.06 13.61
N PRO A 42 4.99 1.98 13.48
CA PRO A 42 5.71 0.73 13.62
C PRO A 42 5.57 0.23 15.06
N ASN A 43 4.71 -0.79 15.25
CA ASN A 43 4.64 -1.49 16.52
C ASN A 43 5.87 -2.39 16.68
N LYS A 44 6.30 -2.70 17.91
CA LYS A 44 7.49 -3.55 18.16
C LYS A 44 7.41 -4.88 17.40
N GLU A 45 6.26 -5.55 17.46
CA GLU A 45 6.00 -6.82 16.79
C GLU A 45 6.19 -6.71 15.26
N THR A 46 5.60 -5.68 14.64
CA THR A 46 5.75 -5.40 13.21
C THR A 46 7.17 -5.07 12.79
N ALA A 47 7.92 -4.31 13.60
CA ALA A 47 9.31 -4.01 13.33
C ALA A 47 10.18 -5.28 13.44
N GLU A 48 9.90 -6.15 14.39
CA GLU A 48 10.58 -7.45 14.52
C GLU A 48 10.26 -8.38 13.36
N MET A 49 8.98 -8.47 12.95
CA MET A 49 8.59 -9.23 11.76
C MET A 49 9.30 -8.71 10.51
N LEU A 50 9.34 -7.39 10.30
CA LEU A 50 9.98 -6.79 9.14
C LEU A 50 11.49 -7.07 9.13
N LYS A 51 12.16 -6.97 10.28
CA LYS A 51 13.58 -7.35 10.42
C LYS A 51 13.81 -8.82 10.15
N LYS A 52 12.93 -9.69 10.63
CA LYS A 52 13.03 -11.15 10.45
C LYS A 52 12.86 -11.52 8.97
N LYS A 53 11.86 -10.94 8.30
CA LYS A 53 11.63 -11.09 6.85
C LYS A 53 12.81 -10.52 6.04
N ALA A 54 13.28 -9.32 6.36
CA ALA A 54 14.44 -8.71 5.71
C ALA A 54 15.69 -9.61 5.81
N LYS A 55 15.91 -10.22 6.97
CA LYS A 55 17.00 -11.19 7.19
C LYS A 55 16.79 -12.50 6.41
N GLN A 56 15.56 -13.01 6.35
CA GLN A 56 15.24 -14.23 5.59
C GLN A 56 15.38 -14.04 4.07
N LEU A 57 14.97 -12.88 3.57
CA LEU A 57 15.03 -12.55 2.14
C LEU A 57 16.40 -12.02 1.71
N GLY A 58 17.27 -11.68 2.66
CA GLY A 58 18.58 -11.09 2.37
C GLY A 58 18.51 -9.69 1.76
N ARG A 59 17.39 -8.99 1.89
CA ARG A 59 17.15 -7.64 1.34
C ARG A 59 16.55 -6.72 2.40
N ASN A 60 16.87 -5.43 2.32
CA ASN A 60 16.34 -4.47 3.27
C ASN A 60 14.90 -4.08 2.87
N LEU A 61 13.93 -4.54 3.65
CA LEU A 61 12.52 -4.17 3.47
C LEU A 61 12.32 -2.72 3.93
N ARG A 62 12.08 -1.82 2.98
CA ARG A 62 11.78 -0.40 3.24
C ARG A 62 10.56 -0.01 2.44
N CYS A 63 9.46 0.27 3.13
CA CYS A 63 8.31 0.88 2.50
C CYS A 63 8.63 2.34 2.17
N GLU A 64 8.69 2.68 0.88
CA GLU A 64 8.90 4.06 0.39
C GLU A 64 7.66 4.94 0.56
N GLY A 65 6.54 4.34 0.96
CA GLY A 65 5.35 5.02 1.43
C GLY A 65 4.33 5.37 0.35
N PRO A 66 3.55 6.46 0.50
CA PRO A 66 2.47 6.80 -0.43
C PRO A 66 2.95 7.15 -1.85
N LEU A 67 4.26 7.31 -2.05
CA LEU A 67 4.90 7.48 -3.35
C LEU A 67 5.35 6.16 -3.98
N ASP A 68 5.03 5.02 -3.37
CA ASP A 68 5.33 3.71 -3.97
C ASP A 68 4.66 3.61 -5.34
N TYR A 69 5.43 3.16 -6.34
CA TYR A 69 4.96 3.01 -7.71
C TYR A 69 3.64 2.24 -7.79
N ARG A 70 3.41 1.28 -6.88
CA ARG A 70 2.16 0.52 -6.83
C ARG A 70 0.93 1.36 -6.50
N VAL A 71 1.08 2.35 -5.62
CA VAL A 71 0.01 3.29 -5.24
C VAL A 71 -0.27 4.24 -6.39
N ALA A 72 0.80 4.75 -7.03
CA ALA A 72 0.69 5.60 -8.20
C ALA A 72 0.03 4.86 -9.37
N ASP A 73 0.46 3.62 -9.67
CA ASP A 73 -0.10 2.76 -10.72
C ASP A 73 -1.57 2.43 -10.47
N TYR A 74 -1.97 2.11 -9.23
CA TYR A 74 -3.37 1.86 -8.92
C TYR A 74 -4.23 3.13 -9.04
N ARG A 75 -3.73 4.27 -8.57
CA ARG A 75 -4.41 5.55 -8.74
C ARG A 75 -4.55 5.93 -10.22
N ASP A 76 -3.51 5.72 -11.01
CA ASP A 76 -3.49 5.99 -12.45
C ASP A 76 -4.47 5.07 -13.19
N LYS A 77 -4.53 3.77 -12.83
CA LYS A 77 -5.54 2.83 -13.33
C LYS A 77 -6.96 3.21 -12.95
N LEU A 78 -7.18 3.77 -11.75
CA LEU A 78 -8.49 4.29 -11.37
C LEU A 78 -8.84 5.56 -12.15
N ALA A 79 -7.86 6.45 -12.37
CA ALA A 79 -8.06 7.67 -13.16
C ALA A 79 -8.31 7.37 -14.65
N ALA A 80 -7.59 6.40 -15.21
CA ALA A 80 -7.73 5.93 -16.58
C ALA A 80 -8.95 4.99 -16.76
N GLY A 81 -9.40 4.37 -15.68
CA GLY A 81 -10.52 3.42 -15.63
C GLY A 81 -11.86 4.02 -15.25
N ASP A 82 -11.96 5.35 -15.09
CA ASP A 82 -13.24 6.08 -14.87
C ASP A 82 -14.21 5.94 -16.08
N GLU A 83 -13.83 5.21 -17.14
CA GLU A 83 -14.71 4.78 -18.25
C GLU A 83 -15.32 3.37 -18.10
N ALA A 84 -15.07 2.63 -17.01
CA ALA A 84 -15.69 1.31 -16.80
C ALA A 84 -16.61 1.30 -15.57
N ILE A 85 -17.70 2.07 -15.66
CA ILE A 85 -18.89 1.92 -14.83
C ILE A 85 -20.10 1.72 -15.73
#